data_AF-A0A921ZQ74-F1
#
_entry.id   AF-A0A921ZQ74-F1
#
_cell.length_a   1.000
_cell.length_b   1.000
_cell.length_c   1.000
_cell.angle_alpha   90.00
_cell.angle_beta   90.00
_cell.angle_gamma   90.00
#
_symmetry.space_group_name_H-M   'P 1'
#
loop_
_entity.id
_entity.type
_entity.pdbx_description
1 polymer ?
#
loop_
_entity_poly.entity_id
_entity_poly.type
_entity_poly.pdbx_seq_one_letter_code
_entity_poly.pdbx_strand_id
1 'polypeptide(L)'
;MVGDEASKLRSMLEVSYPMENGVVRNWEDMCHVWDYTFGPSKMNIDPRETKILLTEPPMNPTKNREKMIEVMFEKYAFDSAYVAIQAVLTLYAQGLISGVVVDSGK
;
A
#
# COMPACT_ATOMS: atom_id res chain seq x y z
N MET A 1 -11.38 7.94 10.99
CA MET A 1 -10.09 7.96 11.73
C MET A 1 -9.20 6.89 11.13
N VAL A 2 -7.88 7.07 11.07
CA VAL A 2 -6.97 6.12 10.41
C VAL A 2 -5.76 5.85 11.31
N GLY A 3 -5.20 4.65 11.25
CA GLY A 3 -3.93 4.30 11.90
C GLY A 3 -3.97 4.41 13.42
N ASP A 4 -2.97 5.10 13.99
CA ASP A 4 -2.75 5.19 15.45
C ASP A 4 -3.95 5.80 16.18
N GLU A 5 -4.62 6.78 15.55
CA GLU A 5 -5.78 7.44 16.13
C GLU A 5 -6.98 6.50 16.20
N ALA A 6 -7.27 5.77 15.10
CA ALA A 6 -8.32 4.76 15.08
C ALA A 6 -8.03 3.62 16.07
N SER A 7 -6.75 3.24 16.23
CA SER A 7 -6.34 2.21 17.18
C SER A 7 -6.55 2.63 18.63
N LYS A 8 -6.21 3.89 18.99
CA LYS A 8 -6.38 4.42 20.36
C LYS A 8 -7.84 4.44 20.81
N LEU A 9 -8.76 4.74 19.90
CA LEU A 9 -10.19 4.81 20.18
C LEU A 9 -10.96 3.60 19.66
N ARG A 10 -10.28 2.48 19.39
CA ARG A 10 -10.87 1.29 18.76
C ARG A 10 -12.09 0.75 19.50
N SER A 11 -12.16 0.88 20.82
CA SER A 11 -13.32 0.45 21.61
C SER A 11 -14.57 1.30 21.41
N MET A 12 -14.42 2.50 20.83
CA MET A 12 -15.48 3.47 20.59
C MET A 12 -15.84 3.59 19.11
N LEU A 13 -15.17 2.82 18.23
CA LEU A 13 -15.27 2.92 16.78
C LEU A 13 -15.60 1.55 16.18
N GLU A 14 -16.40 1.55 15.11
CA GLU A 14 -16.48 0.42 14.20
C GLU A 14 -15.27 0.48 13.25
N VAL A 15 -14.33 -0.46 13.40
CA VAL A 15 -13.07 -0.45 12.66
C VAL A 15 -13.11 -1.46 11.52
N SER A 16 -12.90 -0.97 10.30
CA SER A 16 -12.71 -1.79 9.10
C SER A 16 -11.22 -1.97 8.74
N TYR A 17 -10.93 -2.99 7.93
CA TYR A 17 -9.61 -3.23 7.36
C TYR A 17 -9.75 -3.32 5.84
N PRO A 18 -9.11 -2.43 5.05
CA PRO A 18 -9.24 -2.45 3.59
C PRO A 18 -8.55 -3.63 2.92
N MET A 19 -7.63 -4.30 3.63
CA MET A 19 -6.83 -5.41 3.12
C MET A 19 -7.11 -6.69 3.90
N GLU A 20 -7.17 -7.80 3.17
CA GLU A 20 -7.33 -9.15 3.71
C GLU A 20 -6.32 -10.07 3.03
N ASN A 21 -5.52 -10.81 3.81
CA ASN A 21 -4.44 -11.68 3.31
C ASN A 21 -3.49 -10.96 2.33
N GLY A 22 -3.13 -9.70 2.63
CA GLY A 22 -2.28 -8.85 1.79
C GLY A 22 -2.95 -8.28 0.53
N VAL A 23 -4.21 -8.61 0.26
CA VAL A 23 -4.94 -8.19 -0.94
C VAL A 23 -5.96 -7.11 -0.58
N VAL A 24 -5.99 -6.03 -1.35
CA VAL A 24 -7.00 -4.97 -1.18
C VAL A 24 -8.40 -5.49 -1.52
N ARG A 25 -9.32 -5.36 -0.57
CA ARG A 25 -10.74 -5.74 -0.68
C ARG A 25 -11.68 -4.54 -0.71
N ASN A 26 -11.38 -3.49 0.06
CA ASN A 26 -12.13 -2.24 0.06
C ASN A 26 -11.25 -1.08 -0.41
N TRP A 27 -11.50 -0.60 -1.62
CA TRP A 27 -10.74 0.48 -2.24
C TRP A 27 -11.06 1.87 -1.68
N GLU A 28 -12.27 2.07 -1.16
CA GLU A 28 -12.67 3.33 -0.52
C GLU A 28 -11.92 3.52 0.79
N ASP A 29 -11.91 2.50 1.64
CA ASP A 29 -11.13 2.49 2.88
C ASP A 29 -9.62 2.55 2.60
N MET A 30 -9.14 1.87 1.54
CA MET A 30 -7.73 1.94 1.15
C MET A 30 -7.32 3.35 0.73
N CYS A 31 -8.20 4.03 -0.01
CA CYS A 31 -8.06 5.44 -0.35
C CYS A 31 -7.95 6.32 0.89
N HIS A 32 -8.77 6.11 1.93
CA HIS A 32 -8.63 6.84 3.18
C HIS A 32 -7.29 6.58 3.90
N VAL A 33 -6.79 5.35 3.84
CA VAL A 33 -5.45 5.01 4.35
C VAL A 33 -4.36 5.76 3.59
N TRP A 34 -4.43 5.82 2.26
CA TRP A 34 -3.47 6.56 1.44
C TRP A 34 -3.57 8.07 1.61
N ASP A 35 -4.78 8.63 1.69
CA ASP A 35 -5.00 10.06 1.96
C ASP A 35 -4.33 10.47 3.28
N TYR A 36 -4.48 9.65 4.33
CA TYR A 36 -3.81 9.84 5.61
C TYR A 36 -2.28 9.71 5.51
N THR A 37 -1.80 8.80 4.67
CA THR A 37 -0.37 8.51 4.52
C THR A 37 0.37 9.62 3.77
N PHE A 38 -0.17 10.07 2.63
CA PHE A 38 0.44 11.13 1.81
C PHE A 38 0.22 12.51 2.42
N GLY A 39 -0.87 12.70 3.16
CA GLY A 39 -1.25 13.97 3.75
C GLY A 39 -0.34 14.46 4.90
N PRO A 40 -0.67 15.63 5.48
CA PRO A 40 0.18 16.33 6.45
C PRO A 40 0.51 15.54 7.72
N SER A 41 -0.36 14.60 8.10
CA SER A 41 -0.22 13.82 9.34
C SER A 41 0.93 12.81 9.30
N LYS A 42 1.39 12.40 8.11
CA LYS A 42 2.43 11.38 7.96
C LYS A 42 3.58 11.84 7.06
N MET A 43 3.38 11.95 5.74
CA MET A 43 4.47 12.29 4.82
C MET A 43 4.50 13.76 4.44
N ASN A 44 3.34 14.44 4.40
CA ASN A 44 3.20 15.83 3.98
C ASN A 44 3.85 16.12 2.60
N ILE A 45 3.47 15.32 1.60
CA ILE A 45 3.99 15.43 0.23
C ILE A 45 2.89 15.87 -0.76
N ASP A 46 3.29 16.48 -1.88
CA ASP A 46 2.43 16.56 -3.07
C ASP A 46 2.73 15.35 -3.98
N PRO A 47 1.77 14.42 -4.15
CA PRO A 47 1.92 13.28 -5.06
C PRO A 47 2.35 13.69 -6.47
N ARG A 48 1.89 14.82 -6.98
CA ARG A 48 2.13 15.28 -8.37
C ARG A 48 3.58 15.61 -8.67
N GLU A 49 4.36 15.91 -7.64
CA GLU A 49 5.79 16.20 -7.76
C GLU A 49 6.66 15.02 -7.29
N THR A 50 6.03 13.87 -7.03
CA THR A 50 6.65 12.72 -6.38
C THR A 50 6.47 11.47 -7.23
N LYS A 51 7.40 10.52 -7.07
CA LYS A 51 7.32 9.16 -7.64
C LYS A 51 7.04 8.16 -6.54
N ILE A 52 6.24 7.15 -6.82
CA ILE A 52 5.85 6.13 -5.85
C ILE A 52 6.32 4.73 -6.27
N LEU A 53 6.90 4.01 -5.31
CA LEU A 53 7.12 2.57 -5.40
C LEU A 53 6.19 1.89 -4.40
N LEU A 54 5.35 0.99 -4.91
CA LEU A 54 4.41 0.17 -4.15
C LEU A 54 4.88 -1.29 -4.16
N THR A 55 4.41 -2.04 -3.18
CA THR A 55 4.67 -3.47 -3.08
C THR A 55 3.36 -4.25 -3.09
N GLU A 56 3.37 -5.42 -3.70
CA GLU A 56 2.23 -6.36 -3.69
C GLU A 56 2.65 -7.74 -3.19
N PRO A 57 1.71 -8.52 -2.63
CA PRO A 57 1.99 -9.89 -2.22
C PRO A 57 2.22 -10.80 -3.43
N PRO A 58 2.90 -11.94 -3.23
CA PRO A 58 2.93 -13.02 -4.23
C PRO A 58 1.51 -13.40 -4.67
N MET A 59 1.33 -13.72 -5.95
CA MET A 59 0.04 -14.15 -6.53
C MET A 59 -1.11 -13.12 -6.41
N ASN A 60 -0.80 -11.83 -6.29
CA ASN A 60 -1.82 -10.76 -6.36
C ASN A 60 -2.54 -10.79 -7.73
N PRO A 61 -3.89 -10.75 -7.77
CA PRO A 61 -4.60 -10.71 -9.05
C PRO A 61 -4.22 -9.49 -9.89
N THR A 62 -4.04 -9.67 -11.20
CA THR A 62 -3.68 -8.57 -12.13
C THR A 62 -4.65 -7.40 -12.04
N LYS A 63 -5.95 -7.67 -11.87
CA LYS A 63 -6.98 -6.63 -11.69
C LYS A 63 -6.70 -5.71 -10.50
N ASN A 64 -6.17 -6.25 -9.40
CA ASN A 64 -5.83 -5.43 -8.25
C ASN A 64 -4.60 -4.59 -8.53
N ARG A 65 -3.61 -5.12 -9.26
CA ARG A 65 -2.47 -4.32 -9.72
C ARG A 65 -2.90 -3.18 -10.63
N GLU A 66 -3.76 -3.46 -11.60
CA GLU A 66 -4.35 -2.46 -12.50
C GLU A 66 -5.07 -1.37 -11.71
N LYS A 67 -5.92 -1.78 -10.75
CA LYS A 67 -6.65 -0.83 -9.90
C LYS A 67 -5.74 0.01 -9.01
N MET A 68 -4.65 -0.56 -8.47
CA MET A 68 -3.65 0.23 -7.73
C MET A 68 -3.04 1.31 -8.63
N ILE A 69 -2.62 0.94 -9.84
CA ILE A 69 -2.02 1.88 -10.81
C ILE A 69 -3.03 2.95 -11.22
N GLU A 70 -4.26 2.57 -11.54
CA GLU A 70 -5.37 3.48 -11.84
C GLU A 70 -5.54 4.51 -10.72
N VAL A 71 -5.61 4.07 -9.46
CA VAL A 71 -5.76 4.98 -8.31
C VAL A 71 -4.56 5.91 -8.15
N MET A 72 -3.32 5.41 -8.31
CA MET A 72 -2.13 6.25 -8.18
C MET A 72 -2.04 7.34 -9.25
N PHE A 73 -2.47 7.07 -10.48
CA PHE A 73 -2.44 8.06 -11.55
C PHE A 73 -3.70 8.92 -11.62
N GLU A 74 -4.89 8.33 -11.56
CA GLU A 74 -6.14 9.07 -11.79
C GLU A 74 -6.60 9.84 -10.55
N LYS A 75 -6.48 9.25 -9.35
CA LYS A 75 -6.87 9.92 -8.10
C LYS A 75 -5.73 10.78 -7.56
N TYR A 76 -4.53 10.22 -7.45
CA TYR A 76 -3.40 10.91 -6.80
C TYR A 76 -2.50 11.67 -7.77
N ALA A 77 -2.55 11.37 -9.07
CA ALA A 77 -1.74 12.03 -10.09
C ALA A 77 -0.23 12.00 -9.79
N PHE A 78 0.29 10.88 -9.26
CA PHE A 78 1.74 10.71 -9.11
C PHE A 78 2.47 10.84 -10.46
N ASP A 79 3.66 11.45 -10.46
CA ASP A 79 4.50 11.62 -11.66
C ASP A 79 4.88 10.25 -12.26
N SER A 80 5.16 9.28 -11.39
CA SER A 80 5.49 7.92 -11.79
C SER A 80 5.10 6.92 -10.70
N ALA A 81 4.67 5.73 -11.10
CA ALA A 81 4.35 4.64 -10.21
C ALA A 81 5.04 3.34 -10.67
N TYR A 82 5.61 2.60 -9.71
CA TYR A 82 6.13 1.25 -9.92
C TYR A 82 5.57 0.30 -8.86
N VAL A 83 5.15 -0.89 -9.26
CA VAL A 83 4.67 -1.93 -8.33
C VAL A 83 5.63 -3.11 -8.41
N ALA A 84 6.17 -3.52 -7.27
CA ALA A 84 7.12 -4.63 -7.15
C ALA A 84 6.57 -5.76 -6.26
N ILE A 85 7.02 -6.98 -6.51
CA ILE A 85 6.68 -8.13 -5.66
C ILE A 85 7.53 -8.07 -4.39
N GLN A 86 6.90 -8.18 -3.22
CA GLN A 86 7.56 -8.11 -1.91
C GLN A 86 8.77 -9.05 -1.79
N ALA A 87 8.59 -10.34 -2.11
CA ALA A 87 9.66 -11.34 -2.02
C ALA A 87 10.87 -11.01 -2.91
N VAL A 88 10.65 -10.41 -4.09
CA VAL A 88 11.73 -10.04 -5.00
C VAL A 88 12.55 -8.87 -4.43
N LEU A 89 11.89 -7.85 -3.88
CA LEU A 89 12.58 -6.75 -3.21
C LEU A 89 13.41 -7.23 -2.02
N THR A 90 12.88 -8.19 -1.24
CA THR A 90 13.61 -8.76 -0.10
C THR A 90 14.89 -9.48 -0.53
N LEU A 91 14.87 -10.21 -1.66
CA LEU A 91 16.10 -10.82 -2.22
C LEU A 91 17.09 -9.75 -2.68
N TYR A 92 16.60 -8.75 -3.42
CA TYR A 92 17.45 -7.67 -3.94
C TYR A 92 18.09 -6.84 -2.83
N ALA A 93 17.38 -6.61 -1.72
CA ALA A 93 17.93 -5.93 -0.56
C ALA A 93 19.13 -6.66 0.06
N GLN A 94 19.28 -7.97 -0.19
CA GLN A 94 20.42 -8.78 0.25
C GLN A 94 21.49 -8.95 -0.85
N GLY A 95 21.36 -8.26 -1.99
CA GLY A 95 22.25 -8.44 -3.14
C GLY A 95 22.08 -9.79 -3.85
N LEU A 96 20.98 -10.50 -3.60
CA LEU A 96 20.70 -11.81 -4.18
C LEU A 96 19.71 -11.69 -5.33
N ILE A 97 19.99 -12.35 -6.44
CA ILE A 97 19.06 -12.44 -7.60
C ILE A 97 18.29 -13.76 -7.63
N SER A 98 18.72 -14.76 -6.85
CA SER A 98 18.07 -16.06 -6.70
C SER A 98 18.06 -16.46 -5.23
N GLY A 99 16.96 -17.03 -4.76
CA GLY A 99 16.82 -17.50 -3.39
C GLY A 99 15.37 -17.82 -3.05
N VAL A 100 15.14 -18.25 -1.82
CA VAL A 100 13.80 -18.49 -1.28
C VAL A 100 13.55 -17.49 -0.16
N VAL A 101 12.42 -16.79 -0.23
CA VAL A 101 11.96 -15.88 0.83
C VAL A 101 10.81 -16.55 1.56
N VAL A 102 10.98 -16.70 2.87
CA VAL A 102 9.90 -17.07 3.78
C VAL A 102 9.40 -15.77 4.41
N ASP A 103 8.25 -15.31 3.96
CA ASP A 103 7.58 -14.13 4.51
C ASP A 103 6.42 -14.58 5.42
N SER A 104 6.47 -14.19 6.69
CA SER A 104 5.45 -14.46 7.69
C SER A 104 5.04 -13.13 8.33
N GLY A 105 4.06 -12.49 7.70
CA GLY A 105 3.43 -11.25 8.16
C GLY A 105 2.05 -11.48 8.78
N LYS A 106 1.37 -10.37 9.07
CA LYS A 106 -0.02 -10.32 9.51
C LYS A 106 -0.97 -10.14 8.32
#